data_AF-A0AAZ3Q6D3-F1
#
_entry.id   AF-A0AAZ3Q6D3-F1
#
_cell.length_a   1.000
_cell.length_b   1.000
_cell.length_c   1.000
_cell.angle_alpha   90.00
_cell.angle_beta   90.00
_cell.angle_gamma   90.00
#
_symmetry.space_group_name_H-M   'P 1'
#
loop_
_entity.id
_entity.type
_entity.pdbx_description
1 polymer ?
#
loop_
_entity_poly.entity_id
_entity_poly.type
_entity_poly.pdbx_seq_one_letter_code
_entity_poly.pdbx_strand_id
1 'polypeptide(L)'
;MYESAVNNNAEDFPKVTVSLSLFSALEARHVEELQGLQRERQQLQDMLERQRRLVTQLHGELGTSTHTSTRLQKQQGILTDTVEQLLAMVTHCNGERDLLNTHYTQEEPVIYRNCAEIFRSGLTENGVHSIRPRTLPAHLPLQVFCDMKTRGGGWTVLQHRRDGALDFHHGMSTRT
;
A
#
# COMPACT_ATOMS: atom_id res chain seq x y z
N MET A 1 61.35 -65.02 -80.03
CA MET A 1 60.98 -63.83 -80.81
C MET A 1 59.76 -63.24 -80.10
N TYR A 2 59.93 -62.08 -79.44
CA TYR A 2 58.94 -61.30 -78.65
C TYR A 2 58.35 -62.03 -77.42
N GLU A 3 58.52 -61.67 -76.14
CA GLU A 3 58.70 -60.40 -75.43
C GLU A 3 57.75 -59.29 -75.85
N SER A 4 56.62 -59.16 -75.12
CA SER A 4 56.07 -57.90 -74.57
C SER A 4 54.56 -58.02 -74.41
N ALA A 5 54.09 -58.19 -73.16
CA ALA A 5 52.79 -57.67 -72.70
C ALA A 5 52.52 -57.93 -71.21
N VAL A 6 53.50 -57.86 -70.31
CA VAL A 6 53.20 -57.86 -68.87
C VAL A 6 54.21 -57.01 -68.10
N ASN A 7 54.10 -55.68 -68.18
CA ASN A 7 54.34 -54.79 -67.03
C ASN A 7 54.20 -53.32 -67.42
N ASN A 8 52.99 -52.78 -67.35
CA ASN A 8 52.79 -51.35 -67.08
C ASN A 8 51.94 -51.14 -65.82
N ASN A 9 51.60 -52.22 -65.11
CA ASN A 9 50.62 -52.21 -64.03
C ASN A 9 51.26 -52.42 -62.64
N ALA A 10 52.54 -52.79 -62.50
CA ALA A 10 53.14 -52.98 -61.17
C ALA A 10 53.58 -51.65 -60.50
N GLU A 11 53.89 -50.62 -61.29
CA GLU A 11 54.38 -49.30 -60.83
C GLU A 11 53.24 -48.30 -60.51
N ASP A 12 52.00 -48.61 -60.91
CA ASP A 12 50.85 -47.69 -60.82
C ASP A 12 49.97 -47.96 -59.57
N PHE A 13 49.89 -49.22 -59.13
CA PHE A 13 49.15 -49.62 -57.92
C PHE A 13 49.64 -48.96 -56.62
N PRO A 14 50.97 -48.85 -56.34
CA PRO A 14 51.42 -48.16 -55.14
C PRO A 14 51.09 -46.66 -55.19
N LYS A 15 51.11 -46.02 -56.37
CA LYS A 15 50.76 -44.60 -56.53
C LYS A 15 49.28 -44.34 -56.28
N VAL A 16 48.41 -45.16 -56.86
CA VAL A 16 46.95 -45.09 -56.62
C VAL A 16 46.61 -45.30 -55.14
N THR A 17 47.29 -46.25 -54.48
CA THR A 17 47.08 -46.53 -53.04
C THR A 17 47.50 -45.35 -52.17
N VAL A 18 48.64 -44.71 -52.48
CA VAL A 18 49.12 -43.51 -51.76
C VAL A 18 48.15 -42.33 -51.96
N SER A 19 47.71 -42.07 -53.19
CA SER A 19 46.74 -40.99 -53.46
C SER A 19 45.40 -41.22 -52.75
N LEU A 20 44.89 -42.46 -52.71
CA LEU A 20 43.68 -42.80 -51.98
C LEU A 20 43.85 -42.60 -50.47
N SER A 21 45.01 -42.98 -49.92
CA SER A 21 45.32 -42.79 -48.49
C SER A 21 45.39 -41.30 -48.11
N LEU A 22 45.99 -40.46 -48.96
CA LEU A 22 46.07 -39.02 -48.75
C LEU A 22 44.68 -38.37 -48.78
N PHE A 23 43.83 -38.80 -49.73
CA PHE A 23 42.46 -38.33 -49.82
C PHE A 23 41.66 -38.70 -48.56
N SER A 24 41.74 -39.95 -48.10
CA SER A 24 41.08 -40.38 -46.85
C SER A 24 41.54 -39.60 -45.61
N ALA A 25 42.82 -39.24 -45.55
CA ALA A 25 43.36 -38.42 -44.46
C ALA A 25 42.86 -36.98 -44.52
N LEU A 26 42.72 -36.40 -45.71
CA LEU A 26 42.13 -35.07 -45.92
C LEU A 26 40.64 -35.05 -45.59
N GLU A 27 39.88 -36.07 -46.00
CA GLU A 27 38.48 -36.23 -45.62
C GLU A 27 38.31 -36.35 -44.11
N ALA A 28 39.12 -37.17 -43.45
CA ALA A 28 39.10 -37.32 -41.99
C ALA A 28 39.37 -35.98 -41.29
N ARG A 29 40.35 -35.20 -41.76
CA ARG A 29 40.65 -33.87 -41.22
C ARG A 29 39.48 -32.89 -41.40
N HIS A 30 38.86 -32.84 -42.58
CA HIS A 30 37.71 -31.98 -42.80
C HIS A 30 36.50 -32.40 -41.96
N VAL A 31 36.31 -33.70 -41.73
CA VAL A 31 35.27 -34.20 -40.82
C VAL A 31 35.53 -33.73 -39.39
N GLU A 32 36.77 -33.78 -38.91
CA GLU A 32 37.13 -33.26 -37.57
C GLU A 32 36.91 -31.75 -37.45
N GLU A 33 37.31 -30.97 -38.46
CA GLU A 33 37.10 -29.52 -38.50
C GLU A 33 35.60 -29.18 -38.47
N LEU A 34 34.78 -29.87 -39.27
CA LEU A 34 33.33 -29.69 -39.28
C LEU A 34 32.68 -30.10 -37.94
N GLN A 35 33.14 -31.20 -37.33
CA GLN A 35 32.68 -31.60 -36.01
C GLN A 35 33.06 -30.58 -34.93
N GLY A 36 34.24 -29.97 -35.04
CA GLY A 36 34.68 -28.88 -34.17
C GLY A 36 33.76 -27.67 -34.27
N LEU A 37 33.50 -27.20 -35.49
CA LEU A 37 32.58 -26.09 -35.75
C LEU A 37 31.15 -26.39 -35.29
N GLN A 38 30.68 -27.63 -35.45
CA GLN A 38 29.37 -28.05 -34.95
C GLN A 38 29.29 -28.02 -33.42
N ARG A 39 30.35 -28.43 -32.71
CA ARG A 39 30.42 -28.33 -31.25
C ARG A 39 30.38 -26.88 -30.78
N GLU A 40 31.17 -26.01 -31.42
CA GLU A 40 31.20 -24.59 -31.09
C GLU A 40 29.83 -23.92 -31.35
N ARG A 41 29.18 -24.23 -32.48
CA ARG A 41 27.81 -23.80 -32.76
C ARG A 41 26.84 -24.25 -31.67
N GLN A 42 26.94 -25.51 -31.23
CA GLN A 42 26.06 -26.05 -30.18
C GLN A 42 26.28 -25.34 -28.84
N GLN A 43 27.54 -25.02 -28.51
CA GLN A 43 27.89 -24.28 -27.32
C GLN A 43 27.35 -22.83 -27.35
N LEU A 44 27.49 -22.15 -28.48
CA LEU A 44 26.93 -20.81 -28.68
C LEU A 44 25.40 -20.83 -28.60
N GLN A 45 24.75 -21.86 -29.15
CA GLN A 45 23.32 -22.05 -29.04
C GLN A 45 22.86 -22.25 -27.58
N ASP A 46 23.57 -23.06 -26.79
CA ASP A 46 23.26 -23.24 -25.36
C ASP A 46 23.41 -21.92 -24.58
N MET A 47 24.45 -21.13 -24.89
CA MET A 47 24.69 -19.85 -24.24
C MET A 47 23.59 -18.83 -24.55
N LEU A 48 23.18 -18.74 -25.83
CA LEU A 48 22.08 -17.88 -26.25
C LEU A 48 20.75 -18.29 -25.62
N GLU A 49 20.50 -19.60 -25.48
CA GLU A 49 19.29 -20.11 -24.83
C GLU A 49 19.26 -19.74 -23.34
N ARG A 50 20.39 -19.85 -22.63
CA ARG A 50 20.52 -19.38 -21.24
C ARG A 50 20.29 -17.88 -21.12
N GLN A 51 20.89 -17.08 -22.01
CA GLN A 51 20.66 -15.64 -22.04
C GLN A 51 19.19 -15.30 -22.30
N ARG A 52 18.54 -15.97 -23.25
CA ARG A 52 17.11 -15.78 -23.57
C ARG A 52 16.22 -16.05 -22.37
N ARG A 53 16.49 -17.13 -21.62
CA ARG A 53 15.76 -17.46 -20.38
C ARG A 53 15.91 -16.38 -19.33
N LEU A 54 17.14 -15.92 -19.07
CA LEU A 54 17.42 -14.85 -18.13
C LEU A 54 16.72 -13.54 -18.50
N VAL A 55 16.75 -13.15 -19.77
CA VAL A 55 16.05 -11.94 -20.26
C VAL A 55 14.54 -12.06 -20.05
N THR A 56 13.97 -13.22 -20.34
CA THR A 56 12.53 -13.46 -20.17
C THR A 56 12.13 -13.42 -18.69
N GLN A 57 12.95 -13.98 -17.81
CA GLN A 57 12.74 -13.92 -16.35
C GLN A 57 12.81 -12.48 -15.84
N LEU A 58 13.86 -11.74 -16.17
CA LEU A 58 14.00 -10.33 -15.78
C LEU A 58 12.84 -9.48 -16.30
N HIS A 59 12.35 -9.74 -17.51
CA HIS A 59 11.19 -9.03 -18.05
C HIS A 59 9.90 -9.35 -17.27
N GLY A 60 9.70 -10.59 -16.83
CA GLY A 60 8.57 -10.99 -15.99
C GLY A 60 8.64 -10.38 -14.57
N GLU A 61 9.82 -10.41 -13.95
CA GLU A 61 10.07 -9.78 -12.65
C GLU A 61 9.87 -8.27 -12.71
N LEU A 62 10.39 -7.62 -13.76
CA LEU A 62 10.19 -6.18 -13.98
C LEU A 62 8.73 -5.86 -14.26
N GLY A 63 8.01 -6.67 -15.06
CA GLY A 63 6.60 -6.46 -15.36
C GLY A 63 5.70 -6.58 -14.12
N THR A 64 5.93 -7.59 -13.30
CA THR A 64 5.22 -7.76 -12.01
C THR A 64 5.56 -6.64 -11.03
N SER A 65 6.83 -6.27 -10.90
CA SER A 65 7.30 -5.15 -10.07
C SER A 65 6.75 -3.80 -10.54
N THR A 66 6.68 -3.57 -11.85
CA THR A 66 6.08 -2.36 -12.44
C THR A 66 4.58 -2.31 -12.18
N HIS A 67 3.87 -3.44 -12.28
CA HIS A 67 2.43 -3.49 -11.95
C HIS A 67 2.13 -3.31 -10.46
N THR A 68 2.91 -3.94 -9.58
CA THR A 68 2.77 -3.73 -8.13
C THR A 68 3.12 -2.30 -7.74
N SER A 69 4.17 -1.74 -8.34
CA SER A 69 4.57 -0.34 -8.13
C SER A 69 3.50 0.63 -8.64
N THR A 70 2.88 0.38 -9.80
CA THR A 70 1.77 1.22 -10.29
C THR A 70 0.50 1.09 -9.44
N ARG A 71 0.20 -0.09 -8.86
CA ARG A 71 -0.88 -0.24 -7.87
C ARG A 71 -0.59 0.55 -6.59
N LEU A 72 0.62 0.43 -6.05
CA LEU A 72 1.04 1.20 -4.88
C LEU A 72 1.07 2.69 -5.16
N GLN A 73 1.52 3.12 -6.34
CA GLN A 73 1.55 4.53 -6.74
C GLN A 73 0.15 5.10 -6.95
N LYS A 74 -0.78 4.31 -7.51
CA LYS A 74 -2.21 4.66 -7.57
C LYS A 74 -2.83 4.74 -6.18
N GLN A 75 -2.53 3.79 -5.28
CA GLN A 75 -3.00 3.83 -3.89
C GLN A 75 -2.43 5.04 -3.14
N GLN A 76 -1.16 5.37 -3.33
CA GLN A 76 -0.51 6.55 -2.76
C GLN A 76 -1.16 7.83 -3.27
N GLY A 77 -1.51 7.90 -4.56
CA GLY A 77 -2.25 9.04 -5.15
C GLY A 77 -3.66 9.18 -4.60
N ILE A 78 -4.42 8.08 -4.49
CA ILE A 78 -5.75 8.10 -3.87
C ILE A 78 -5.64 8.55 -2.40
N LEU A 79 -4.65 8.06 -1.66
CA LEU A 79 -4.45 8.44 -0.27
C LEU A 79 -4.13 9.95 -0.15
N THR A 80 -3.24 10.48 -1.00
CA THR A 80 -2.93 11.92 -0.99
C THR A 80 -4.15 12.76 -1.34
N ASP A 81 -4.94 12.37 -2.34
CA ASP A 81 -6.16 13.08 -2.73
C ASP A 81 -7.20 13.07 -1.60
N THR A 82 -7.36 11.94 -0.91
CA THR A 82 -8.27 11.86 0.24
C THR A 82 -7.81 12.75 1.39
N VAL A 83 -6.50 12.86 1.63
CA VAL A 83 -5.94 13.74 2.66
C VAL A 83 -6.16 15.21 2.30
N GLU A 84 -5.94 15.60 1.04
CA GLU A 84 -6.25 16.95 0.56
C GLU A 84 -7.74 17.27 0.67
N GLN A 85 -8.61 16.32 0.33
CA GLN A 85 -10.06 16.48 0.46
C GLN A 85 -10.49 16.60 1.93
N LEU A 86 -9.92 15.80 2.84
CA LEU A 86 -10.16 15.91 4.27
C LEU A 86 -9.66 17.25 4.81
N LEU A 87 -8.49 17.70 4.38
CA LEU A 87 -7.94 19.00 4.74
C LEU A 87 -8.87 20.14 4.28
N ALA A 88 -9.40 20.05 3.05
CA ALA A 88 -10.36 21.01 2.50
C ALA A 88 -11.69 21.03 3.30
N MET A 89 -12.19 19.87 3.74
CA MET A 89 -13.38 19.83 4.60
C MET A 89 -13.11 20.44 5.99
N VAL A 90 -11.93 20.20 6.57
CA VAL A 90 -11.54 20.80 7.85
C VAL A 90 -11.38 22.31 7.72
N THR A 91 -10.77 22.82 6.65
CA THR A 91 -10.66 24.26 6.42
C THR A 91 -12.02 24.90 6.15
N HIS A 92 -12.94 24.19 5.46
CA HIS A 92 -14.32 24.66 5.26
C HIS A 92 -15.11 24.74 6.57
N CYS A 93 -15.02 23.71 7.43
CA CYS A 93 -15.61 23.76 8.77
C CYS A 93 -14.91 24.76 9.71
N ASN A 94 -13.64 25.09 9.47
CA ASN A 94 -12.94 26.16 10.19
C ASN A 94 -13.33 27.56 9.67
N GLY A 95 -13.73 27.69 8.40
CA GLY A 95 -14.20 28.95 7.81
C GLY A 95 -15.52 29.44 8.41
N GLU A 96 -16.43 28.53 8.79
CA GLU A 96 -17.61 28.88 9.61
C GLU A 96 -17.25 29.15 11.08
N ARG A 97 -16.13 28.61 11.57
CA ARG A 97 -15.63 28.93 12.92
C ARG A 97 -14.85 30.24 12.97
N ASP A 98 -14.40 30.80 11.85
CA ASP A 98 -13.65 32.06 11.85
C ASP A 98 -14.56 33.30 12.02
N LEU A 99 -15.87 33.13 11.83
CA LEU A 99 -16.88 34.07 12.33
C LEU A 99 -17.21 33.87 13.83
N LEU A 100 -16.61 32.87 14.47
CA LEU A 100 -16.67 32.62 15.92
C LEU A 100 -15.30 32.73 16.61
N ASN A 101 -14.21 32.98 15.87
CA ASN A 101 -12.84 33.02 16.39
C ASN A 101 -12.24 34.44 16.47
N THR A 102 -13.01 35.48 16.12
CA THR A 102 -12.62 36.88 16.37
C THR A 102 -12.96 37.38 17.78
N HIS A 103 -13.21 36.48 18.74
CA HIS A 103 -13.32 36.84 20.17
C HIS A 103 -12.80 35.77 21.14
N TYR A 104 -11.65 35.17 20.88
CA TYR A 104 -10.89 34.45 21.91
C TYR A 104 -9.66 35.26 22.32
N THR A 105 -9.91 36.38 22.99
CA THR A 105 -8.99 36.86 24.03
C THR A 105 -8.88 35.78 25.10
N GLN A 106 -7.67 35.57 25.63
CA GLN A 106 -7.44 34.67 26.76
C GLN A 106 -8.34 35.05 27.95
N GLU A 107 -9.47 34.38 28.09
CA GLU A 107 -10.28 34.40 29.31
C GLU A 107 -10.24 33.01 29.92
N GLU A 108 -9.94 32.98 31.21
CA GLU A 108 -10.04 31.81 32.09
C GLU A 108 -11.29 31.00 31.74
N PRO A 109 -11.22 29.65 31.65
CA PRO A 109 -12.37 28.85 31.22
C PRO A 109 -13.57 29.16 32.10
N VAL A 110 -14.60 29.81 31.54
CA VAL A 110 -15.78 30.25 32.29
C VAL A 110 -16.45 29.02 32.91
N ILE A 111 -16.37 28.93 34.25
CA ILE A 111 -16.92 27.80 35.01
C ILE A 111 -18.36 28.12 35.40
N TYR A 112 -19.32 27.53 34.69
CA TYR A 112 -20.73 27.61 35.08
C TYR A 112 -21.04 26.62 36.20
N ARG A 113 -21.80 27.07 37.20
CA ARG A 113 -22.18 26.24 38.37
C ARG A 113 -23.48 25.48 38.18
N ASN A 114 -24.36 25.98 37.33
CA ASN A 114 -25.68 25.44 37.06
C ASN A 114 -26.20 25.96 35.71
N CYS A 115 -27.32 25.40 35.23
CA CYS A 115 -27.93 25.81 33.97
C CYS A 115 -28.44 27.26 33.99
N ALA A 116 -28.74 27.83 35.16
CA ALA A 116 -29.18 29.22 35.25
C ALA A 116 -28.03 30.22 35.00
N GLU A 117 -26.78 29.88 35.32
CA GLU A 117 -25.61 30.67 34.92
C GLU A 117 -25.35 30.58 33.42
N ILE A 118 -25.49 29.38 32.84
CA ILE A 118 -25.38 29.15 31.39
C ILE A 118 -26.45 29.94 30.63
N PHE A 119 -27.70 29.92 31.11
CA PHE A 119 -28.78 30.67 30.49
C PHE A 119 -28.52 32.18 30.52
N ARG A 120 -28.03 32.70 31.65
CA ARG A 120 -27.68 34.12 31.80
C ARG A 120 -26.47 34.55 30.96
N SER A 121 -25.60 33.62 30.54
CA SER A 121 -24.53 33.93 29.60
C SER A 121 -24.99 33.95 28.14
N GLY A 122 -26.29 33.77 27.87
CA GLY A 122 -26.88 33.85 26.54
C GLY A 122 -27.05 32.51 25.83
N LEU A 123 -26.65 31.40 26.45
CA LEU A 123 -26.89 30.06 25.90
C LEU A 123 -28.32 29.64 26.25
N THR A 124 -29.24 29.82 25.29
CA THR A 124 -30.69 29.67 25.47
C THR A 124 -31.27 28.42 24.81
N GLU A 125 -30.42 27.53 24.29
CA GLU A 125 -30.84 26.27 23.67
C GLU A 125 -30.85 25.11 24.67
N ASN A 126 -31.83 24.21 24.52
CA ASN A 126 -31.90 23.00 25.34
C ASN A 126 -30.75 22.05 24.96
N GLY A 127 -30.12 21.42 25.95
CA GLY A 127 -29.03 20.51 25.65
C GLY A 127 -28.28 20.02 26.88
N VAL A 128 -27.29 19.16 26.66
CA VAL A 128 -26.38 18.71 27.70
C VAL A 128 -25.25 19.72 27.85
N HIS A 129 -25.04 20.22 29.06
CA HIS A 129 -23.96 21.14 29.39
C HIS A 129 -23.10 20.62 30.54
N SER A 130 -21.87 21.10 30.60
CA SER A 130 -20.94 20.85 31.69
C SER A 130 -21.07 21.93 32.76
N ILE A 131 -21.36 21.52 34.00
CA ILE A 131 -21.43 22.42 35.15
C ILE A 131 -20.48 21.96 36.26
N ARG A 132 -20.02 22.89 37.11
CA ARG A 132 -19.26 22.59 38.34
C ARG A 132 -19.98 23.17 39.55
N PRO A 133 -20.89 22.41 40.19
CA PRO A 133 -21.50 22.81 41.45
C PRO A 133 -20.42 23.06 42.51
N ARG A 134 -20.63 24.05 43.38
CA ARG A 134 -19.69 24.38 44.47
C ARG A 134 -19.44 23.22 45.45
N THR A 135 -20.39 22.30 45.53
CA THR A 135 -20.33 21.12 46.42
C THR A 135 -19.39 20.04 45.90
N LEU A 136 -19.00 20.09 44.62
CA LEU A 136 -18.07 19.14 44.02
C LEU A 136 -16.68 19.79 43.85
N PRO A 137 -15.60 18.99 43.91
CA PRO A 137 -14.27 19.49 43.61
C PRO A 137 -14.20 20.12 42.22
N ALA A 138 -13.44 21.21 42.06
CA ALA A 138 -13.34 21.95 40.80
C ALA A 138 -12.82 21.10 39.61
N HIS A 139 -12.13 20.00 39.89
CA HIS A 139 -11.63 19.08 38.86
C HIS A 139 -12.71 18.11 38.33
N LEU A 140 -13.90 18.05 38.93
CA LEU A 140 -14.96 17.11 38.55
C LEU A 140 -16.19 17.83 37.97
N PRO A 141 -16.20 18.13 36.66
CA PRO A 141 -17.39 18.64 36.00
C PRO A 141 -18.48 17.57 35.91
N LEU A 142 -19.73 17.99 36.05
CA LEU A 142 -20.92 17.16 35.88
C LEU A 142 -21.61 17.52 34.56
N GLN A 143 -21.91 16.52 33.74
CA GLN A 143 -22.78 16.70 32.59
C GLN A 143 -24.24 16.62 33.02
N VAL A 144 -25.01 17.67 32.72
CA VAL A 144 -26.43 17.77 33.05
C VAL A 144 -27.22 18.20 31.83
N PHE A 145 -28.48 17.78 31.74
CA PHE A 145 -29.39 18.34 30.75
C PHE A 145 -29.96 19.67 31.27
N CYS A 146 -29.81 20.72 30.47
CA CYS A 146 -30.39 22.03 30.72
C CYS A 146 -31.62 22.25 29.85
N ASP A 147 -32.75 22.56 30.50
CA ASP A 147 -33.94 23.08 29.82
C ASP A 147 -33.93 24.60 29.90
N MET A 148 -33.64 25.21 28.76
CA MET A 148 -33.51 26.64 28.52
C MET A 148 -34.77 27.27 27.93
N LYS A 149 -35.79 26.47 27.57
CA LYS A 149 -37.00 26.96 26.89
C LYS A 149 -38.21 26.96 27.80
N THR A 150 -38.36 25.97 28.67
CA THR A 150 -39.56 25.84 29.52
C THR A 150 -39.56 26.89 30.63
N ARG A 151 -40.67 27.62 30.76
CA ARG A 151 -40.95 28.53 31.90
C ARG A 151 -39.79 29.50 32.21
N GLY A 152 -39.22 30.12 31.17
CA GLY A 152 -38.15 31.10 31.32
C GLY A 152 -36.72 30.54 31.34
N GLY A 153 -36.55 29.22 31.21
CA GLY A 153 -35.24 28.60 30.99
C GLY A 153 -34.33 28.53 32.23
N GLY A 154 -33.12 28.02 32.03
CA GLY A 154 -32.11 27.88 33.08
C GLY A 154 -32.31 26.69 34.01
N TRP A 155 -33.18 25.74 33.67
CA TRP A 155 -33.51 24.60 34.51
C TRP A 155 -32.45 23.51 34.38
N THR A 156 -31.85 23.11 35.51
CA THR A 156 -31.06 21.88 35.58
C THR A 156 -31.98 20.69 35.83
N VAL A 157 -32.07 19.77 34.87
CA VAL A 157 -32.94 18.60 34.98
C VAL A 157 -32.27 17.56 35.86
N LEU A 158 -32.87 17.26 37.01
CA LEU A 158 -32.38 16.26 37.96
C LEU A 158 -32.82 14.84 37.61
N GLN A 159 -34.05 14.72 37.08
CA GLN A 159 -34.68 13.44 36.78
C GLN A 159 -35.74 13.69 35.71
N HIS A 160 -35.82 12.80 34.72
CA HIS A 160 -36.84 12.86 33.67
C HIS A 160 -37.34 11.45 33.37
N ARG A 161 -38.67 11.27 33.28
CA ARG A 161 -39.33 10.03 32.83
C ARG A 161 -40.23 10.33 31.65
N ARG A 162 -40.24 9.47 30.65
CA ARG A 162 -41.10 9.62 29.47
C ARG A 162 -41.88 8.36 29.11
N ASP A 163 -41.23 7.21 29.16
CA ASP A 163 -41.70 5.96 28.55
C ASP A 163 -41.62 4.74 29.49
N GLY A 164 -41.06 4.90 30.68
CA GLY A 164 -40.91 3.80 31.64
C GLY A 164 -39.82 2.79 31.26
N ALA A 165 -38.93 3.12 30.31
CA ALA A 165 -37.88 2.22 29.84
C ALA A 165 -36.77 1.93 30.88
N LEU A 166 -36.64 2.78 31.90
CA LEU A 166 -35.65 2.61 32.97
C LEU A 166 -36.35 2.18 34.26
N ASP A 167 -35.84 1.11 34.88
CA ASP A 167 -36.22 0.71 36.24
C ASP A 167 -35.61 1.69 37.25
N PHE A 168 -36.38 2.04 38.28
CA PHE A 168 -35.97 2.91 39.38
C PHE A 168 -36.00 2.20 40.73
N HIS A 169 -36.37 0.92 40.78
CA HIS A 169 -36.35 0.10 41.98
C HIS A 169 -34.92 -0.36 42.31
N HIS A 170 -34.10 0.58 42.79
CA HIS A 170 -32.76 0.29 43.28
C HIS A 170 -32.70 0.40 44.81
N GLY A 171 -32.04 -0.57 45.45
CA GLY A 171 -31.79 -0.56 46.89
C GLY A 171 -30.77 0.52 47.29
N MET A 172 -30.85 0.98 48.54
CA MET A 172 -29.87 1.94 49.09
C MET A 172 -28.50 1.28 49.19
N SER A 173 -27.51 1.77 48.44
CA SER A 173 -26.12 1.36 48.59
C SER A 173 -25.38 2.40 49.43
N THR A 174 -25.00 2.04 50.66
CA THR A 174 -24.12 2.86 51.50
C THR A 174 -22.67 2.55 51.13
N ARG A 175 -21.97 3.53 50.57
CA ARG A 175 -20.53 3.43 50.32
C ARG A 175 -19.80 3.87 51.59
N THR A 176 -19.44 2.90 52.46
CA THR A 176 -18.51 3.09 53.58
C THR A 176 -17.10 3.39 53.08
#